data_AF-A0A7Y9KSW1-F1
#
_entry.id   AF-A0A7Y9KSW1-F1
#
_cell.length_a   1.000
_cell.length_b   1.000
_cell.length_c   1.000
_cell.angle_alpha   90.00
_cell.angle_beta   90.00
_cell.angle_gamma   90.00
#
_symmetry.space_group_name_H-M   'P 1'
#
loop_
_entity.id
_entity.type
_entity.pdbx_description
1 polymer ?
#
loop_
_entity_poly.entity_id
_entity_poly.type
_entity_poly.pdbx_seq_one_letter_code
_entity_poly.pdbx_strand_id
1 'polypeptide(L)'
;MASSSKDSTSKVYSAFSLVAAIGAASVAKKALNSSWRAATGKNPPANPADPDVGLSEAVMWAAVSGTLIGVARMLATRRAAHYYAKSTGHLPPQLKKDGQDAKKAPAPES
;
A
#
# COMPACT_ATOMS: atom_id res chain seq x y z
N MET A 1 -27.03 30.80 1.90
CA MET A 1 -27.25 29.43 2.43
C MET A 1 -26.55 28.44 1.50
N ALA A 2 -25.30 28.03 1.77
CA ALA A 2 -24.58 27.08 0.91
C ALA A 2 -23.54 26.21 1.66
N SER A 3 -23.64 26.08 3.00
CA SER A 3 -22.67 25.32 3.79
C SER A 3 -23.12 23.92 4.21
N SER A 4 -24.41 23.58 4.19
CA SER A 4 -24.90 22.29 4.74
C SER A 4 -24.62 21.03 3.89
N SER A 5 -24.30 21.15 2.60
CA SER A 5 -24.13 19.97 1.73
C SER A 5 -22.73 19.33 1.78
N LYS A 6 -21.73 20.06 2.30
CA LYS A 6 -20.36 19.54 2.47
C LYS A 6 -20.26 18.59 3.67
N ASP A 7 -21.00 18.82 4.75
CA ASP A 7 -20.90 18.03 5.98
C ASP A 7 -21.53 16.63 5.87
N SER A 8 -22.69 16.51 5.22
CA SER A 8 -23.37 15.22 5.05
C SER A 8 -22.69 14.32 4.02
N THR A 9 -22.22 14.90 2.90
CA THR A 9 -21.40 14.17 1.92
C THR A 9 -20.11 13.66 2.55
N SER A 10 -19.46 14.48 3.38
CA SER A 10 -18.23 14.09 4.08
C SER A 10 -18.46 13.00 5.12
N LYS A 11 -19.58 13.01 5.87
CA LYS A 11 -19.90 11.97 6.87
C LYS A 11 -20.25 10.64 6.23
N VAL A 12 -21.09 10.64 5.18
CA VAL A 12 -21.45 9.41 4.45
C VAL A 12 -20.21 8.84 3.75
N TYR A 13 -19.41 9.70 3.12
CA TYR A 13 -18.15 9.29 2.51
C TYR A 13 -17.14 8.75 3.55
N SER A 14 -17.04 9.37 4.73
CA SER A 14 -16.15 8.90 5.80
C SER A 14 -16.61 7.55 6.37
N ALA A 15 -17.92 7.40 6.61
CA ALA A 15 -18.49 6.14 7.07
C ALA A 15 -18.28 5.02 6.04
N PHE A 16 -18.54 5.31 4.76
CA PHE A 16 -18.27 4.38 3.68
C PHE A 16 -16.78 4.01 3.57
N SER A 17 -15.88 5.00 3.67
CA SER A 17 -14.44 4.78 3.64
C SER A 17 -13.97 3.92 4.80
N LEU A 18 -14.52 4.13 6.00
CA LEU A 18 -14.23 3.32 7.18
C LEU A 18 -14.68 1.87 6.97
N VAL A 19 -15.92 1.66 6.51
CA VAL A 19 -16.45 0.32 6.22
C VAL A 19 -15.61 -0.37 5.14
N ALA A 20 -15.25 0.35 4.07
CA ALA A 20 -14.39 -0.15 3.01
C ALA A 20 -13.00 -0.54 3.54
N ALA A 21 -12.40 0.28 4.41
CA ALA A 21 -11.12 0.00 5.03
C ALA A 21 -11.18 -1.27 5.91
N ILE A 22 -12.23 -1.42 6.72
CA ILE A 22 -12.44 -2.62 7.57
C ILE A 22 -12.62 -3.87 6.69
N GLY A 23 -13.41 -3.76 5.62
CA GLY A 23 -13.60 -4.85 4.66
C GLY A 23 -12.30 -5.26 3.97
N ALA A 24 -11.55 -4.29 3.46
CA ALA A 24 -10.25 -4.51 2.83
C ALA A 24 -9.26 -5.15 3.79
N ALA A 25 -9.18 -4.66 5.04
CA ALA A 25 -8.33 -5.23 6.07
C ALA A 25 -8.68 -6.69 6.38
N SER A 26 -9.98 -7.02 6.45
CA SER A 26 -10.47 -8.37 6.73
C SER A 26 -10.09 -9.34 5.60
N VAL A 27 -10.26 -8.93 4.34
CA VAL A 27 -9.87 -9.72 3.17
C VAL A 27 -8.35 -9.90 3.11
N ALA A 28 -7.59 -8.83 3.31
CA ALA A 28 -6.13 -8.87 3.34
C ALA A 28 -5.61 -9.84 4.42
N LYS A 29 -6.16 -9.77 5.64
CA LYS A 29 -5.82 -10.68 6.74
C LYS A 29 -6.09 -12.14 6.36
N LYS A 30 -7.23 -12.42 5.72
CA LYS A 30 -7.58 -13.78 5.30
C LYS A 30 -6.66 -14.30 4.19
N ALA A 31 -6.33 -13.45 3.21
CA ALA A 31 -5.39 -13.78 2.16
C ALA A 31 -3.99 -14.09 2.72
N LEU A 32 -3.48 -13.22 3.61
CA LEU A 32 -2.19 -13.42 4.29
C LEU A 32 -2.17 -14.72 5.12
N ASN A 33 -3.22 -14.97 5.89
CA ASN A 33 -3.33 -16.19 6.68
C ASN A 33 -3.37 -17.45 5.79
N SER A 34 -4.08 -17.37 4.66
CA SER A 34 -4.16 -18.47 3.70
C SER A 34 -2.82 -18.71 3.00
N SER A 35 -2.13 -17.66 2.57
CA SER A 35 -0.82 -17.79 1.93
C SER A 35 0.22 -18.35 2.91
N TRP A 36 0.17 -17.94 4.17
CA TRP A 36 1.07 -18.44 5.19
C TRP A 36 0.84 -19.92 5.48
N ARG A 37 -0.44 -20.32 5.68
CA ARG A 37 -0.82 -21.72 5.85
C ARG A 37 -0.44 -22.57 4.64
N ALA A 38 -0.61 -22.05 3.42
CA ALA A 38 -0.21 -22.75 2.20
C ALA A 38 1.31 -22.95 2.11
N ALA A 39 2.10 -21.94 2.51
CA ALA A 39 3.56 -21.99 2.43
C ALA A 39 4.21 -22.80 3.56
N THR A 40 3.70 -22.70 4.79
CA THR A 40 4.34 -23.28 5.99
C THR A 40 3.57 -24.43 6.62
N GLY A 41 2.33 -24.69 6.19
CA GLY A 41 1.45 -25.69 6.80
C GLY A 41 0.98 -25.35 8.23
N LYS A 42 1.36 -24.18 8.77
CA LYS A 42 1.16 -23.76 10.16
C LYS A 42 0.29 -22.51 10.25
N ASN A 43 -0.34 -22.29 11.41
CA ASN A 43 -1.03 -21.02 11.66
C ASN A 43 -0.01 -19.87 11.72
N PRO A 44 -0.30 -18.72 11.08
CA PRO A 44 0.61 -17.57 11.08
C PRO A 44 0.85 -17.08 12.51
N PRO A 45 2.13 -16.88 12.91
CA PRO A 45 2.45 -16.29 14.20
C PRO A 45 1.83 -14.89 14.27
N ALA A 46 1.02 -14.68 15.30
CA ALA A 46 -0.01 -13.65 15.31
C ALA A 46 0.51 -12.23 15.57
N ASN A 47 1.80 -12.02 15.86
CA ASN A 47 2.25 -10.69 16.24
C ASN A 47 3.76 -10.46 16.03
N PRO A 48 4.14 -9.56 15.10
CA PRO A 48 5.51 -9.06 14.98
C PRO A 48 5.94 -8.10 16.10
N ALA A 49 4.99 -7.64 16.92
CA ALA A 49 5.23 -6.80 18.10
C ALA A 49 5.27 -7.62 19.40
N ASP A 50 5.45 -8.94 19.28
CA ASP A 50 5.58 -9.79 20.45
C ASP A 50 6.91 -9.46 21.17
N PRO A 51 6.86 -9.04 22.45
CA PRO A 51 8.04 -8.58 23.18
C PRO A 51 9.06 -9.70 23.47
N ASP A 52 8.71 -10.97 23.21
CA ASP A 52 9.64 -12.10 23.28
C ASP A 52 10.48 -12.27 22.00
N VAL A 53 10.25 -11.45 20.96
CA VAL A 53 11.05 -11.46 19.73
C VAL A 53 12.33 -10.66 19.95
N GLY A 54 13.48 -11.35 19.92
CA GLY A 54 14.79 -10.72 19.98
C GLY A 54 14.94 -9.64 18.90
N LEU A 55 15.64 -8.54 19.21
CA LEU A 55 15.80 -7.39 18.32
C LEU A 55 16.26 -7.78 16.90
N SER A 56 17.12 -8.81 16.78
CA SER A 56 17.59 -9.35 15.50
C SER A 56 16.47 -9.98 14.67
N GLU A 57 15.56 -10.70 15.30
CA GLU A 57 14.43 -11.37 14.65
C GLU A 57 13.36 -10.36 14.23
N ALA A 58 13.12 -9.33 15.05
CA ALA A 58 12.25 -8.21 14.70
C ALA A 58 12.78 -7.44 13.47
N VAL A 59 14.08 -7.17 13.42
CA VAL A 59 14.72 -6.49 12.27
C VAL A 59 14.65 -7.36 11.01
N MET A 60 14.89 -8.66 11.12
CA MET A 60 14.77 -9.58 9.98
C MET A 60 13.34 -9.62 9.44
N TRP A 61 12.35 -9.72 10.34
CA TRP A 61 10.95 -9.70 9.96
C TRP A 61 10.54 -8.38 9.30
N ALA A 62 11.00 -7.24 9.86
CA ALA A 62 10.75 -5.93 9.30
C ALA A 62 11.39 -5.75 7.91
N ALA A 63 12.62 -6.24 7.71
CA ALA A 63 13.31 -6.17 6.42
C ALA A 63 12.57 -6.98 5.35
N VAL A 64 12.20 -8.22 5.68
CA VAL A 64 11.45 -9.11 4.76
C VAL A 64 10.07 -8.54 4.46
N SER A 65 9.30 -8.18 5.50
CA SER A 65 7.95 -7.64 5.35
C SER A 65 7.95 -6.30 4.61
N GLY A 66 8.87 -5.40 4.97
CA GLY A 66 9.03 -4.10 4.34
C GLY A 66 9.37 -4.23 2.85
N THR A 67 10.26 -5.16 2.49
CA THR A 67 10.60 -5.44 1.09
C THR A 67 9.39 -5.96 0.31
N LEU A 68 8.68 -6.95 0.86
CA LEU A 68 7.49 -7.51 0.22
C LEU A 68 6.39 -6.46 0.03
N ILE A 69 6.09 -5.66 1.06
CA ILE A 69 5.11 -4.58 1.00
C ILE A 69 5.53 -3.52 -0.03
N GLY A 70 6.82 -3.16 -0.06
CA GLY A 70 7.36 -2.21 -1.03
C GLY A 70 7.17 -2.68 -2.48
N VAL A 71 7.52 -3.93 -2.77
CA VAL A 71 7.33 -4.53 -4.10
C VAL A 71 5.85 -4.60 -4.46
N ALA A 72 4.99 -5.04 -3.54
CA ALA A 72 3.55 -5.10 -3.77
C ALA A 72 2.98 -3.71 -4.10
N ARG A 73 3.36 -2.68 -3.34
CA ARG A 73 2.96 -1.29 -3.60
C ARG A 73 3.44 -0.82 -4.99
N MET A 74 4.69 -1.07 -5.34
CA MET A 74 5.25 -0.70 -6.64
C MET A 74 4.45 -1.33 -7.79
N LEU A 75 4.18 -2.63 -7.71
CA LEU A 75 3.41 -3.35 -8.72
C LEU A 75 1.97 -2.87 -8.81
N ALA A 76 1.32 -2.62 -7.65
CA ALA A 76 -0.04 -2.10 -7.59
C ALA A 76 -0.14 -0.71 -8.24
N THR A 77 0.75 0.22 -7.88
CA THR A 77 0.80 1.57 -8.49
C THR A 77 1.06 1.50 -9.98
N ARG A 78 1.99 0.64 -10.42
CA ARG A 78 2.29 0.43 -11.85
C ARG A 78 1.08 -0.10 -12.60
N ARG A 79 0.34 -1.07 -12.04
CA ARG A 79 -0.87 -1.62 -12.64
C ARG A 79 -2.01 -0.60 -12.69
N ALA A 80 -2.21 0.16 -11.62
CA ALA A 80 -3.21 1.23 -11.59
C ALA A 80 -2.92 2.28 -12.68
N ALA A 81 -1.67 2.69 -12.85
CA ALA A 81 -1.24 3.59 -13.90
C ALA A 81 -1.50 3.04 -15.31
N HIS A 82 -1.16 1.77 -15.57
CA HIS A 82 -1.44 1.12 -16.85
C HIS A 82 -2.94 0.97 -17.11
N TYR A 83 -3.72 0.64 -16.08
CA TYR A 83 -5.18 0.54 -16.20
C TYR A 83 -5.80 1.89 -16.54
N TYR A 84 -5.39 2.95 -15.84
CA TYR A 84 -5.84 4.32 -16.12
C TYR A 84 -5.46 4.75 -17.54
N ALA A 85 -4.22 4.51 -17.97
CA ALA A 85 -3.79 4.82 -19.32
C ALA A 85 -4.56 4.03 -20.39
N LYS A 86 -4.90 2.76 -20.11
CA LYS A 86 -5.71 1.92 -20.99
C LYS A 86 -7.18 2.37 -21.04
N SER A 87 -7.75 2.86 -19.94
CA SER A 87 -9.15 3.26 -19.86
C SER A 87 -9.41 4.70 -20.31
N THR A 88 -8.44 5.60 -20.15
CA THR A 88 -8.58 7.02 -20.50
C THR A 88 -7.80 7.43 -21.75
N GLY A 89 -6.93 6.56 -22.28
CA GLY A 89 -6.11 6.85 -23.47
C GLY A 89 -4.99 7.86 -23.24
N HIS A 90 -4.81 8.37 -22.01
CA HIS A 90 -3.80 9.37 -21.65
C HIS A 90 -3.17 8.95 -20.31
N LEU A 91 -1.87 9.16 -20.13
CA LEU A 91 -1.23 8.90 -18.84
C LEU A 91 -1.76 9.90 -17.78
N PRO A 92 -1.98 9.48 -16.52
CA PRO A 92 -2.34 10.40 -15.45
C PRO A 92 -1.29 11.53 -15.37
N PRO A 93 -1.70 12.80 -15.12
CA PRO A 93 -0.80 13.96 -15.20
C PRO A 93 0.42 13.88 -14.26
N GLN A 94 0.36 13.06 -13.20
CA GLN A 94 1.42 12.82 -12.22
C GLN A 94 2.51 11.83 -12.69
N LEU A 95 2.35 11.18 -13.85
CA LEU A 95 3.30 10.24 -14.44
C LEU A 95 3.90 10.75 -15.75
N LYS A 96 3.62 12.00 -16.12
CA LYS A 96 4.23 12.68 -17.26
C LYS A 96 5.68 13.01 -16.91
N LYS A 97 6.58 12.08 -17.26
CA LYS A 97 8.06 12.14 -17.16
C LYS A 97 8.58 13.55 -16.86
N ASP A 98 8.90 13.81 -15.60
CA ASP A 98 9.24 15.11 -15.00
C ASP A 98 10.62 15.63 -15.45
N GLY A 99 11.16 15.20 -16.59
CA GLY A 99 12.48 15.61 -17.08
C GLY A 99 13.66 15.17 -16.19
N GLN A 100 13.44 14.37 -15.14
CA GLN A 100 14.50 13.76 -14.34
C GLN A 100 15.23 12.67 -15.14
N ASP A 101 16.15 13.11 -16.01
CA ASP A 101 17.22 12.26 -16.51
C ASP A 101 18.22 12.07 -15.38
N ALA A 102 18.20 10.90 -14.72
CA ALA A 102 19.16 10.54 -13.67
C ALA A 102 20.63 10.61 -14.12
N LYS A 103 20.88 10.68 -15.44
CA LYS A 103 22.20 10.90 -16.05
C LYS A 103 22.61 12.38 -16.18
N LYS A 104 21.68 13.32 -15.98
CA LYS A 104 21.89 14.78 -16.07
C LYS A 104 21.72 15.51 -14.74
N ALA A 105 21.29 14.82 -13.68
CA ALA A 105 21.18 15.42 -12.35
C ALA A 105 22.60 15.72 -11.83
N PRO A 106 22.99 17.01 -11.60
CA PRO A 106 24.26 17.31 -10.96
C PRO A 106 24.26 16.68 -9.55
N ALA A 107 25.34 15.99 -9.21
CA ALA A 107 25.49 15.42 -7.87
C ALA A 107 25.47 16.57 -6.85
N PRO A 108 24.81 16.40 -5.69
CA PRO A 108 24.82 17.41 -4.65
C PRO A 108 26.26 17.64 -4.20
N GLU A 109 26.73 18.87 -4.41
CA GLU A 109 28.06 19.33 -4.00
C GLU A 109 28.06 19.39 -2.46
N SER A 110 28.99 18.65 -1.84
CA SER A 110 29.16 18.60 -0.38
C SER A 110 29.97 19.77 0.12
#